data_AF-A0A959KSW2-F1
#
_entry.id   AF-A0A959KSW2-F1
#
_cell.length_a   1.000
_cell.length_b   1.000
_cell.length_c   1.000
_cell.angle_alpha   90.00
_cell.angle_beta   90.00
_cell.angle_gamma   90.00
#
_symmetry.space_group_name_H-M   'P 1'
#
loop_
_entity.id
_entity.type
_entity.pdbx_description
1 polymer ?
#
loop_
_entity_poly.entity_id
_entity_poly.type
_entity_poly.pdbx_seq_one_letter_code
_entity_poly.pdbx_strand_id
1 'polypeptide(L)'
;MPRAPATALVWTAAARADLIRLRRFIDPHNPAAARRAAEAIAEGAKLLIEHPAIGKRVEGRDDREFSIPFGQRGYVLRYRQDGQIVVVLRVWHGLEQRDEPR
;
A
#
# COMPACT_ATOMS: atom_id res chain seq x y z
N MET A 1 -6.95 6.96 -24.17
CA MET A 1 -8.09 6.37 -23.43
C MET A 1 -7.96 6.75 -21.96
N PRO A 2 -8.88 7.55 -21.38
CA PRO A 2 -8.88 7.77 -19.93
C PRO A 2 -9.21 6.44 -19.23
N ARG A 3 -8.36 6.01 -18.29
CA ARG A 3 -8.62 4.84 -17.43
C ARG A 3 -9.83 5.20 -16.55
N ALA A 4 -10.88 4.37 -16.55
CA ALA A 4 -12.06 4.55 -15.70
C ALA A 4 -11.67 4.55 -14.21
N PRO A 5 -12.43 5.23 -13.32
CA PRO A 5 -12.21 5.14 -11.88
C PRO A 5 -12.32 3.68 -11.44
N ALA A 6 -11.48 3.28 -10.48
CA ALA A 6 -11.58 1.94 -9.92
C ALA A 6 -12.83 1.87 -9.03
N THR A 7 -13.43 0.69 -8.96
CA THR A 7 -14.67 0.43 -8.21
C THR A 7 -14.43 -0.60 -7.11
N ALA A 8 -13.30 -1.29 -7.13
CA ALA A 8 -12.92 -2.28 -6.13
C ALA A 8 -11.42 -2.25 -5.85
N LEU A 9 -11.04 -2.70 -4.66
CA LEU A 9 -9.65 -2.88 -4.24
C LEU A 9 -9.45 -4.30 -3.71
N VAL A 10 -8.39 -4.96 -4.19
CA VAL A 10 -8.02 -6.31 -3.80
C VAL A 10 -6.61 -6.33 -3.24
N TRP A 11 -6.43 -6.96 -2.08
CA TRP A 11 -5.13 -7.22 -1.50
C TRP A 11 -4.66 -8.62 -1.91
N THR A 12 -3.47 -8.69 -2.51
CA THR A 12 -2.80 -9.99 -2.75
C THR A 12 -2.45 -10.68 -1.42
N ALA A 13 -2.16 -11.98 -1.47
CA ALA A 13 -1.71 -12.72 -0.29
C ALA A 13 -0.42 -12.12 0.31
N ALA A 14 0.52 -11.68 -0.55
CA ALA A 14 1.74 -11.01 -0.14
C ALA A 14 1.46 -9.69 0.61
N ALA A 15 0.58 -8.84 0.06
CA ALA A 15 0.19 -7.60 0.73
C ALA A 15 -0.49 -7.84 2.08
N ARG A 16 -1.32 -8.89 2.20
CA ARG A 16 -1.93 -9.26 3.50
C ARG A 16 -0.88 -9.73 4.50
N ALA A 17 0.10 -10.52 4.05
CA ALA A 17 1.21 -10.96 4.90
C ALA A 17 2.06 -9.77 5.38
N ASP A 18 2.30 -8.79 4.50
CA ASP A 18 2.99 -7.55 4.85
C ASP A 18 2.23 -6.77 5.94
N LEU A 19 0.90 -6.60 5.80
CA LEU A 19 0.07 -5.93 6.82
C LEU A 19 0.15 -6.62 8.19
N ILE A 20 0.10 -7.96 8.21
CA ILE A 20 0.21 -8.75 9.45
C ILE A 20 1.60 -8.56 10.06
N ARG A 21 2.66 -8.59 9.25
CA ARG A 21 4.04 -8.40 9.70
C ARG A 21 4.25 -7.00 10.30
N LEU A 22 3.76 -5.96 9.62
CA LEU A 22 3.78 -4.57 10.10
C LEU A 22 3.04 -4.44 11.45
N ARG A 23 1.84 -5.02 11.54
CA ARG A 23 1.07 -5.02 12.80
C ARG A 23 1.85 -5.68 13.92
N ARG A 24 2.38 -6.89 13.70
CA ARG A 24 3.13 -7.67 14.70
C ARG A 24 4.41 -6.97 15.17
N PHE A 25 5.02 -6.13 14.34
CA PHE A 25 6.19 -5.34 14.72
C PHE A 25 5.83 -4.19 15.68
N ILE A 26 4.70 -3.51 15.44
CA ILE A 26 4.33 -2.31 16.21
C ILE A 26 3.56 -2.66 17.48
N ASP A 27 2.69 -3.67 17.42
CA ASP A 27 1.72 -4.00 18.48
C ASP A 27 2.37 -4.27 19.86
N PRO A 28 3.48 -5.03 19.97
CA PRO A 28 4.12 -5.29 21.27
C PRO A 28 4.70 -4.04 21.94
N HIS A 29 4.95 -2.97 21.18
CA HIS A 29 5.57 -1.74 21.69
C HIS A 29 4.55 -0.62 21.84
N ASN A 30 3.58 -0.53 20.94
CA ASN A 30 2.54 0.48 20.96
C ASN A 30 1.28 0.03 20.19
N PRO A 31 0.32 -0.63 20.85
CA PRO A 31 -0.92 -1.10 20.22
C PRO A 31 -1.75 0.03 19.59
N ALA A 32 -1.72 1.22 20.19
CA ALA A 32 -2.44 2.38 19.68
C ALA A 32 -1.82 2.91 18.37
N ALA A 33 -0.49 2.94 18.26
CA ALA A 33 0.20 3.25 17.01
C ALA A 33 -0.06 2.19 15.95
N ALA A 34 -0.12 0.91 16.34
CA ALA A 34 -0.44 -0.18 15.45
C ALA A 34 -1.86 -0.04 14.86
N ARG A 35 -2.83 0.47 15.64
CA ARG A 35 -4.20 0.75 15.16
C ARG A 35 -4.22 1.92 14.20
N ARG A 36 -3.59 3.04 14.57
CA ARG A 36 -3.49 4.23 13.71
C ARG A 36 -2.76 3.95 12.40
N ALA A 37 -1.78 3.04 12.40
CA ALA A 37 -1.11 2.60 11.19
C ALA A 37 -2.06 1.86 10.23
N ALA A 38 -2.87 0.93 10.76
CA ALA A 38 -3.87 0.23 9.96
C ALA A 38 -4.93 1.18 9.39
N GLU A 39 -5.39 2.15 10.18
CA GLU A 39 -6.31 3.21 9.75
C GLU A 39 -5.70 4.05 8.61
N ALA A 40 -4.45 4.52 8.77
CA ALA A 40 -3.77 5.31 7.74
C ALA A 40 -3.61 4.52 6.42
N ILE A 41 -3.27 3.23 6.50
CA ILE A 41 -3.18 2.36 5.32
C ILE A 41 -4.54 2.18 4.65
N ALA A 42 -5.60 1.98 5.44
CA ALA A 42 -6.96 1.84 4.91
C ALA A 42 -7.45 3.11 4.22
N GLU A 43 -7.21 4.30 4.80
CA GLU A 43 -7.54 5.59 4.17
C GLU A 43 -6.74 5.80 2.88
N GLY A 44 -5.44 5.49 2.88
CA GLY A 44 -4.64 5.56 1.66
C GLY A 44 -5.11 4.58 0.58
N ALA A 45 -5.60 3.40 0.96
CA ALA A 45 -6.18 2.44 0.03
C ALA A 45 -7.50 2.94 -0.60
N LYS A 46 -8.34 3.67 0.15
CA LYS A 46 -9.54 4.32 -0.41
C LYS A 46 -9.18 5.36 -1.47
N LEU A 47 -8.15 6.17 -1.22
CA LEU A 47 -7.66 7.13 -2.21
C LEU A 47 -7.19 6.47 -3.51
N LEU A 48 -6.69 5.23 -3.45
CA LEU A 48 -6.34 4.49 -4.68
C LEU A 48 -7.56 4.12 -5.51
N ILE A 49 -8.72 3.89 -4.89
CA ILE A 49 -9.97 3.59 -5.61
C ILE A 49 -10.43 4.84 -6.37
N GLU A 50 -10.46 5.99 -5.68
CA GLU A 50 -10.89 7.29 -6.22
C GLU A 50 -9.90 7.85 -7.24
N HIS A 51 -8.60 7.68 -6.98
CA HIS A 51 -7.52 8.22 -7.79
C HIS A 51 -6.45 7.16 -8.10
N PRO A 52 -6.75 6.14 -8.93
CA PRO A 52 -5.79 5.07 -9.25
C PRO A 52 -4.48 5.56 -9.87
N ALA A 53 -4.46 6.77 -10.43
CA ALA A 53 -3.29 7.37 -11.05
C ALA A 53 -2.37 8.15 -10.09
N ILE A 54 -2.75 8.31 -8.80
CA ILE A 54 -2.02 9.14 -7.83
C ILE A 54 -0.62 8.62 -7.48
N GLY A 55 -0.41 7.30 -7.58
CA GLY A 55 0.90 6.68 -7.34
C GLY A 55 1.90 6.92 -8.47
N LYS A 56 3.17 7.04 -8.09
CA LYS A 56 4.30 7.16 -9.02
C LYS A 56 4.50 5.84 -9.75
N ARG A 57 4.67 5.87 -11.07
CA ARG A 57 4.97 4.66 -11.86
C ARG A 57 6.35 4.11 -11.48
N VAL A 58 6.43 2.79 -11.37
CA VAL A 58 7.70 2.07 -11.23
C VAL A 58 8.29 1.86 -12.63
N GLU A 59 9.53 2.27 -12.86
CA GLU A 59 10.17 2.11 -14.17
C GLU A 59 10.28 0.64 -14.57
N GLY A 60 9.94 0.34 -15.83
CA GLY A 60 10.00 -1.03 -16.37
C GLY A 60 8.91 -1.98 -15.88
N ARG A 61 7.91 -1.50 -15.13
CA ARG A 61 6.76 -2.30 -14.64
C ARG A 61 5.44 -1.57 -14.87
N ASP A 62 4.31 -2.29 -14.85
CA ASP A 62 2.96 -1.68 -14.82
C ASP A 62 2.48 -1.37 -13.38
N ASP A 63 3.42 -1.38 -12.43
CA ASP A 63 3.18 -1.11 -11.03
C ASP A 63 3.31 0.39 -10.73
N ARG A 64 2.66 0.80 -9.65
CA ARG A 64 2.71 2.14 -9.07
C ARG A 64 2.98 2.05 -7.59
N GLU A 65 3.65 3.06 -7.07
CA GLU A 65 3.92 3.24 -5.65
C GLU A 65 3.21 4.49 -5.14
N PHE A 66 2.43 4.32 -4.07
CA PHE A 66 1.76 5.40 -3.37
C PHE A 66 2.24 5.47 -1.94
N SER A 67 2.81 6.61 -1.56
CA SER A 67 3.33 6.87 -0.22
C SER A 67 2.24 7.48 0.66
N ILE A 68 1.99 6.86 1.80
CA ILE A 68 1.05 7.30 2.83
C ILE A 68 1.86 7.93 3.97
N PRO A 69 1.71 9.24 4.23
CA PRO A 69 2.36 9.90 5.36
C PRO A 69 1.92 9.28 6.69
N PHE A 70 2.88 8.78 7.47
CA PHE A 70 2.65 8.26 8.82
C PHE A 70 3.98 8.19 9.58
N GLY A 71 4.03 8.75 10.80
CA GLY A 71 5.27 8.80 11.57
C GLY A 71 6.40 9.50 10.79
N GLN A 72 7.63 8.97 10.86
CA GLN A 72 8.79 9.61 10.23
C GLN A 72 8.95 9.30 8.73
N ARG A 73 8.54 8.10 8.27
CA ARG A 73 8.84 7.62 6.91
C ARG A 73 7.63 7.07 6.14
N GLY A 74 6.46 6.98 6.78
CA GLY A 74 5.23 6.55 6.14
C GLY A 74 5.21 5.08 5.73
N TYR A 75 4.13 4.72 5.07
CA TYR A 75 3.95 3.44 4.41
C TYR A 75 3.94 3.61 2.90
N VAL A 76 4.31 2.57 2.17
CA VAL A 76 4.21 2.55 0.72
C VAL A 76 3.31 1.40 0.31
N LEU A 77 2.32 1.70 -0.52
CA LEU A 77 1.51 0.71 -1.22
C LEU A 77 2.05 0.57 -2.63
N ARG A 78 2.55 -0.61 -3.00
CA ARG A 78 2.76 -0.96 -4.41
C ARG A 78 1.51 -1.62 -4.93
N TYR A 79 0.96 -1.07 -6.00
CA TYR A 79 -0.29 -1.51 -6.59
C TYR A 79 -0.25 -1.39 -8.11
N ARG A 80 -1.20 -2.04 -8.77
CA ARG A 80 -1.50 -1.83 -10.19
C ARG A 80 -2.99 -1.70 -10.39
N GLN A 81 -3.39 -1.06 -11.48
CA GLN A 81 -4.79 -0.96 -11.86
C GLN A 81 -5.08 -1.98 -12.96
N ASP A 82 -5.96 -2.94 -12.70
CA ASP A 82 -6.43 -3.92 -13.69
C ASP A 82 -7.90 -3.62 -14.02
N GLY A 83 -8.14 -2.98 -15.17
CA GLY A 83 -9.45 -2.44 -15.50
C GLY A 83 -9.97 -1.48 -14.42
N GLN A 84 -11.05 -1.88 -13.75
CA GLN A 84 -11.69 -1.13 -12.65
C GLN A 84 -11.27 -1.62 -11.25
N ILE A 85 -10.25 -2.47 -11.15
CA ILE A 85 -9.79 -3.05 -9.88
C ILE A 85 -8.40 -2.51 -9.57
N VAL A 86 -8.20 -1.99 -8.36
CA VAL A 86 -6.87 -1.73 -7.82
C VAL A 86 -6.38 -2.99 -7.10
N VAL A 87 -5.26 -3.54 -7.55
CA VAL A 87 -4.64 -4.71 -6.94
C VAL A 87 -3.42 -4.23 -6.14
N VAL A 88 -3.50 -4.30 -4.82
CA VAL A 88 -2.37 -4.01 -3.94
C VAL A 88 -1.46 -5.24 -3.85
N LEU A 89 -0.24 -5.07 -4.33
CA LEU A 89 0.76 -6.11 -4.49
C LEU A 89 1.60 -6.28 -3.22
N ARG A 90 2.06 -5.18 -2.63
CA ARG A 90 2.96 -5.18 -1.45
C ARG A 90 2.69 -3.95 -0.59
N VAL A 91 2.98 -4.09 0.71
CA VAL A 91 2.93 -2.98 1.68
C VAL A 91 4.22 -2.99 2.47
N TRP A 92 4.82 -1.83 2.71
CA TRP A 92 5.98 -1.76 3.60
C TRP A 92 6.06 -0.41 4.28
N HIS A 93 6.78 -0.35 5.40
CA HIS A 93 7.13 0.92 6.04
C HIS A 93 8.39 1.48 5.38
N GLY A 94 8.50 2.80 5.22
CA GLY A 94 9.61 3.44 4.49
C GLY A 94 11.01 3.26 5.09
N LEU A 95 11.12 2.65 6.28
CA LEU A 95 12.39 2.27 6.91
C LEU A 95 12.74 0.78 6.74
N GLU A 96 11.85 -0.03 6.16
CA GLU A 96 12.14 -1.44 5.94
C GLU A 96 13.24 -1.59 4.88
N GLN A 97 14.26 -2.41 5.20
CA GLN A 97 15.21 -2.88 4.20
C GLN A 97 14.45 -3.75 3.20
N ARG A 98 14.49 -3.34 1.94
CA ARG A 98 13.86 -4.06 0.83
C ARG A 98 14.84 -5.14 0.35
N ASP A 99 14.65 -6.37 0.80
CA ASP A 99 15.10 -7.52 0.00
C ASP A 99 14.13 -7.65 -1.18
N GLU A 100 14.39 -6.94 -2.28
CA GLU A 100 13.73 -7.24 -3.55
C GLU A 100 14.49 -8.41 -4.19
N PRO A 101 13.90 -9.61 -4.36
CA PRO A 101 14.44 -10.56 -5.31
C PRO A 101 14.26 -9.98 -6.71
N ARG A 102 15.38 -9.89 -7.43
CA ARG A 102 15.49 -9.42 -8.81
C ARG A 102 14.60 -10.22 -9.76
#